data_AF-A0A969HNK7-F1
#
_entry.id   AF-A0A969HNK7-F1
#
_cell.length_a   1.000
_cell.length_b   1.000
_cell.length_c   1.000
_cell.angle_alpha   90.00
_cell.angle_beta   90.00
_cell.angle_gamma   90.00
#
_symmetry.space_group_name_H-M   'P 1'
#
loop_
_entity.id
_entity.type
_entity.pdbx_description
1 polymer ?
#
loop_
_entity_poly.entity_id
_entity_poly.type
_entity_poly.pdbx_seq_one_letter_code
_entity_poly.pdbx_strand_id
1 'polypeptide(L)'
;MNKLLLNDFNSLLSKAILLGLLCFNVLAAQTPLQYVNPHIGNLSHLLVPTYPTVHLPNNLLRFYPNRGEYSEIKLHGFPLNIVSHRSGSVFSLFPTTAPVSEAKADYWYDYENEQIAPNLYQVTLPDIFTKVQFAPADK
;
A
#
# COMPACT_ATOMS: atom_id res chain seq x y z
N MET A 1 -58.12 3.81 -20.99
CA MET A 1 -56.90 4.55 -21.38
C MET A 1 -55.70 4.25 -20.48
N ASN A 2 -55.57 3.03 -19.90
CA ASN A 2 -54.58 2.77 -18.83
C ASN A 2 -53.65 1.55 -19.06
N LYS A 3 -53.84 0.74 -20.12
CA LYS A 3 -52.98 -0.44 -20.36
C LYS A 3 -51.67 -0.09 -21.08
N LEU A 4 -51.69 0.89 -21.97
CA LEU A 4 -50.50 1.37 -22.70
C LEU A 4 -49.50 2.05 -21.74
N LEU A 5 -49.97 3.01 -20.93
CA LEU A 5 -49.12 3.70 -19.95
C LEU A 5 -48.52 2.75 -18.90
N LEU A 6 -49.25 1.72 -18.48
CA LEU A 6 -48.75 0.72 -17.54
C LEU A 6 -47.66 -0.16 -18.16
N ASN A 7 -47.78 -0.51 -19.43
CA ASN A 7 -46.75 -1.29 -20.15
C ASN A 7 -45.48 -0.46 -20.39
N ASP A 8 -45.62 0.82 -20.69
CA ASP A 8 -44.47 1.73 -20.84
C ASP A 8 -43.73 1.90 -19.51
N PHE A 9 -44.46 2.05 -18.40
CA PHE A 9 -43.86 2.11 -17.06
C PHE A 9 -43.13 0.82 -16.68
N ASN A 10 -43.73 -0.35 -16.93
CA ASN A 10 -43.10 -1.64 -16.66
C ASN A 10 -41.86 -1.89 -17.57
N SER A 11 -41.90 -1.41 -18.82
CA SER A 11 -40.76 -1.46 -19.75
C SER A 11 -39.60 -0.58 -19.28
N LEU A 12 -39.89 0.63 -18.80
CA LEU A 12 -38.88 1.53 -18.23
C LEU A 12 -38.27 0.97 -16.93
N LEU A 13 -39.09 0.40 -16.06
CA LEU A 13 -38.65 -0.24 -14.82
C LEU A 13 -37.73 -1.44 -15.09
N SER A 14 -38.12 -2.30 -16.03
CA SER A 14 -37.31 -3.46 -16.46
C SER A 14 -35.95 -3.03 -17.05
N LYS A 15 -35.94 -1.99 -17.88
CA LYS A 15 -34.69 -1.42 -18.44
C LYS A 15 -33.79 -0.83 -17.35
N ALA A 16 -34.35 -0.15 -16.35
CA ALA A 16 -33.59 0.41 -15.24
C ALA A 16 -32.95 -0.69 -14.37
N ILE A 17 -33.67 -1.79 -14.11
CA ILE A 17 -33.16 -2.95 -13.39
C ILE A 17 -32.02 -3.62 -14.18
N LEU A 18 -32.20 -3.81 -15.49
CA LEU A 18 -31.18 -4.41 -16.36
C LEU A 18 -29.91 -3.54 -16.43
N LEU A 19 -30.07 -2.22 -16.53
CA LEU A 19 -28.95 -1.28 -16.51
C LEU A 19 -28.23 -1.29 -15.16
N GLY A 20 -28.98 -1.35 -14.04
CA GLY A 20 -28.41 -1.49 -12.70
C GLY A 20 -27.58 -2.77 -12.54
N LEU A 21 -28.09 -3.91 -12.99
CA LEU A 21 -27.39 -5.20 -12.98
C LEU A 21 -26.10 -5.19 -13.83
N LEU A 22 -26.12 -4.52 -14.99
CA LEU A 22 -24.93 -4.37 -15.83
C LEU A 22 -23.86 -3.48 -15.18
N CYS A 23 -24.27 -2.36 -14.58
CA CYS A 23 -23.35 -1.45 -13.89
C CYS A 23 -22.67 -2.08 -12.66
N PHE A 24 -23.37 -2.96 -11.93
CA PHE A 24 -22.81 -3.66 -10.77
C PHE A 24 -21.59 -4.52 -11.13
N ASN A 25 -21.60 -5.18 -12.30
CA ASN A 25 -20.52 -6.06 -12.73
C ASN A 25 -19.26 -5.28 -13.14
N VAL A 26 -19.41 -4.08 -13.70
CA VAL A 26 -18.28 -3.22 -14.08
C VAL A 26 -17.59 -2.65 -12.85
N LEU A 27 -18.34 -2.30 -11.80
CA LEU A 27 -17.78 -1.77 -10.56
C LEU A 27 -17.05 -2.83 -9.71
N ALA A 28 -17.42 -4.10 -9.88
CA ALA A 28 -16.77 -5.23 -9.20
C ALA A 28 -15.44 -5.66 -9.85
N ALA A 29 -15.02 -5.03 -10.95
CA ALA A 29 -13.77 -5.35 -11.62
C ALA A 29 -12.58 -4.95 -10.75
N GLN A 30 -11.90 -5.98 -10.26
CA GLN A 30 -10.82 -5.94 -9.31
C GLN A 30 -9.48 -5.60 -10.02
N THR A 31 -8.73 -4.61 -9.53
CA THR A 31 -7.50 -4.14 -10.20
C THR A 31 -6.33 -5.10 -9.96
N PRO A 32 -5.45 -5.40 -10.92
CA PRO A 32 -4.40 -6.41 -10.75
C PRO A 32 -3.52 -6.24 -9.50
N LEU A 33 -3.30 -5.00 -9.05
CA LEU A 33 -2.53 -4.67 -7.85
C LEU A 33 -3.09 -5.31 -6.58
N GLN A 34 -4.39 -5.54 -6.52
CA GLN A 34 -5.07 -6.07 -5.35
C GLN A 34 -4.80 -7.58 -5.14
N TYR A 35 -4.22 -8.26 -6.13
CA TYR A 35 -3.73 -9.63 -5.99
C TYR A 35 -2.25 -9.71 -5.59
N VAL A 36 -1.54 -8.58 -5.54
CA VAL A 36 -0.11 -8.56 -5.23
C VAL A 36 0.08 -8.40 -3.73
N ASN A 37 0.73 -9.37 -3.11
CA ASN A 37 1.15 -9.30 -1.71
C ASN A 37 2.68 -9.07 -1.63
N PRO A 38 3.14 -7.85 -1.27
CA PRO A 38 4.57 -7.56 -1.14
C PRO A 38 5.29 -8.31 -0.01
N HIS A 39 4.57 -8.96 0.92
CA HIS A 39 5.19 -9.74 2.01
C HIS A 39 5.70 -11.11 1.58
N ILE A 40 5.44 -11.54 0.34
CA ILE A 40 5.91 -12.83 -0.16
C ILE A 40 7.46 -12.85 -0.17
N GLY A 41 8.04 -13.75 0.63
CA GLY A 41 9.50 -13.91 0.75
C GLY A 41 10.17 -13.01 1.80
N ASN A 42 9.39 -12.24 2.58
CA ASN A 42 9.89 -11.31 3.62
C ASN A 42 10.21 -12.00 4.97
N LEU A 43 10.16 -13.34 5.03
CA LEU A 43 10.60 -14.12 6.18
C LEU A 43 11.46 -15.27 5.66
N SER A 44 12.69 -15.38 6.16
CA SER A 44 13.61 -16.43 5.76
C SER A 44 14.65 -16.68 6.84
N HIS A 45 15.00 -17.95 7.07
CA HIS A 45 16.06 -18.33 8.01
C HIS A 45 17.42 -18.53 7.34
N LEU A 46 17.45 -18.72 6.01
CA LEU A 46 18.66 -19.14 5.28
C LEU A 46 19.11 -18.12 4.23
N LEU A 47 18.16 -17.36 3.69
CA LEU A 47 18.41 -16.36 2.65
C LEU A 47 18.12 -14.98 3.21
N VAL A 48 18.69 -13.96 2.58
CA VAL A 48 18.27 -12.58 2.87
C VAL A 48 16.82 -12.45 2.38
N PRO A 49 15.88 -12.02 3.23
CA PRO A 49 14.48 -11.87 2.86
C PRO A 49 14.28 -10.89 1.71
N THR A 50 13.25 -11.12 0.91
CA THR A 50 12.82 -10.20 -0.13
C THR A 50 12.23 -8.95 0.51
N TYR A 51 12.78 -7.78 0.16
CA TYR A 51 12.24 -6.51 0.64
C TYR A 51 10.88 -6.21 0.00
N PRO A 52 9.89 -5.76 0.78
CA PRO A 52 8.56 -5.44 0.26
C PRO A 52 8.62 -4.05 -0.38
N THR A 53 9.18 -3.95 -1.59
CA THR A 53 9.46 -2.66 -2.22
C THR A 53 8.20 -2.02 -2.79
N VAL A 54 8.04 -0.71 -2.56
CA VAL A 54 6.99 0.14 -3.11
C VAL A 54 7.61 1.09 -4.14
N HIS A 55 7.26 0.90 -5.41
CA HIS A 55 7.81 1.68 -6.51
C HIS A 55 7.00 1.52 -7.80
N LEU A 56 7.18 2.45 -8.74
CA LEU A 56 6.72 2.27 -10.11
C LEU A 56 7.67 1.34 -10.87
N PRO A 57 7.16 0.52 -11.82
CA PRO A 57 7.99 -0.31 -12.69
C PRO A 57 9.09 0.51 -13.37
N ASN A 58 10.33 0.03 -13.33
CA ASN A 58 11.52 0.66 -13.93
C ASN A 58 11.87 2.07 -13.42
N ASN A 59 11.25 2.53 -12.32
CA ASN A 59 11.61 3.80 -11.71
C ASN A 59 12.88 3.65 -10.84
N LEU A 60 13.61 4.76 -10.72
CA LEU A 60 14.84 4.86 -9.93
C LEU A 60 14.55 4.82 -8.43
N LEU A 61 13.44 5.43 -8.00
CA LEU A 61 13.11 5.53 -6.58
C LEU A 61 12.43 4.24 -6.11
N ARG A 62 13.02 3.61 -5.10
CA ARG A 62 12.54 2.34 -4.53
C ARG A 62 12.49 2.46 -3.02
N PHE A 63 11.28 2.54 -2.50
CA PHE A 63 11.02 2.61 -1.08
C PHE A 63 10.81 1.21 -0.51
N TYR A 64 11.21 0.99 0.74
CA TYR A 64 10.78 -0.15 1.54
C TYR A 64 10.88 0.21 3.03
N PRO A 65 10.06 -0.39 3.91
CA PRO A 65 10.27 -0.30 5.35
C PRO A 65 11.62 -0.94 5.73
N ASN A 66 12.54 -0.18 6.32
CA ASN A 66 13.87 -0.70 6.66
C ASN A 66 13.79 -1.57 7.91
N ARG A 67 13.58 -2.86 7.70
CA ARG A 67 13.68 -3.94 8.68
C ARG A 67 14.29 -5.17 8.03
N GLY A 68 14.86 -6.06 8.83
CA GLY A 68 15.47 -7.30 8.38
C GLY A 68 14.43 -8.32 7.92
N GLU A 69 13.44 -8.60 8.76
CA GLU A 69 12.41 -9.62 8.52
C GLU A 69 11.01 -9.11 8.87
N TYR A 70 9.98 -9.77 8.35
CA TYR A 70 8.58 -9.43 8.64
C TYR A 70 8.22 -9.46 10.14
N SER A 71 8.84 -10.37 10.92
CA SER A 71 8.59 -10.50 12.35
C SER A 71 9.37 -9.51 13.22
N GLU A 72 10.19 -8.65 12.63
CA GLU A 72 10.93 -7.65 13.38
C GLU A 72 10.02 -6.52 13.87
N ILE A 73 10.20 -6.15 15.13
CA ILE A 73 9.35 -5.19 15.86
C ILE A 73 9.93 -3.77 15.87
N LYS A 74 11.00 -3.54 15.11
CA LYS A 74 11.67 -2.25 14.98
C LYS A 74 11.85 -1.87 13.51
N LEU A 75 11.68 -0.60 13.21
CA LEU A 75 11.97 -0.01 11.91
C LEU A 75 13.17 0.93 12.03
N HIS A 76 14.18 0.68 11.19
CA HIS A 76 15.42 1.46 11.08
C HIS A 76 15.27 2.60 10.06
N GLY A 77 14.18 3.35 10.17
CA GLY A 77 13.84 4.49 9.30
C GLY A 77 13.28 4.11 7.93
N PHE A 78 13.22 5.12 7.06
CA PHE A 78 12.49 5.09 5.79
C PHE A 78 13.40 5.43 4.60
N PRO A 79 14.06 4.43 3.99
CA PRO A 79 14.96 4.62 2.86
C PRO A 79 14.18 4.95 1.59
N LEU A 80 14.63 5.97 0.87
CA LEU A 80 14.06 6.33 -0.43
C LEU A 80 14.77 5.66 -1.61
N ASN A 81 15.99 5.17 -1.41
CA ASN A 81 16.71 4.47 -2.46
C ASN A 81 17.63 3.37 -1.92
N ILE A 82 17.65 2.23 -2.62
CA ILE A 82 18.53 1.09 -2.35
C ILE A 82 19.59 0.98 -3.42
N VAL A 83 20.83 0.73 -3.01
CA VAL A 83 21.93 0.46 -3.97
C VAL A 83 21.76 -0.96 -4.53
N SER A 84 21.47 -1.92 -3.66
CA SER A 84 21.15 -3.30 -4.03
C SER A 84 20.41 -4.02 -2.90
N HIS A 85 19.88 -5.21 -3.18
CA HIS A 85 19.23 -6.09 -2.20
C HIS A 85 20.14 -6.48 -1.01
N ARG A 86 21.46 -6.30 -1.11
CA ARG A 86 22.43 -6.67 -0.07
C ARG A 86 23.46 -5.58 0.24
N SER A 87 23.27 -4.38 -0.31
CA SER A 87 24.23 -3.27 -0.20
C SER A 87 23.68 -2.05 0.54
N GLY A 88 22.52 -2.19 1.20
CA GLY A 88 21.92 -1.15 2.01
C GLY A 88 21.26 -0.01 1.21
N SER A 89 20.91 1.05 1.93
CA SER A 89 20.28 2.26 1.40
C SER A 89 21.29 3.40 1.23
N VAL A 90 20.95 4.38 0.38
CA VAL A 90 21.77 5.58 0.17
C VAL A 90 21.52 6.61 1.29
N PHE A 91 20.25 6.88 1.58
CA PHE A 91 19.83 7.75 2.67
C PHE A 91 18.44 7.34 3.16
N SER A 92 18.16 7.61 4.43
CA SER A 92 16.90 7.28 5.11
C SER A 92 16.29 8.51 5.75
N LEU A 93 14.97 8.55 5.77
CA LEU A 93 14.20 9.57 6.47
C LEU A 93 13.77 9.06 7.85
N PHE A 94 13.76 9.96 8.83
CA PHE A 94 13.39 9.68 10.21
C PHE A 94 12.38 10.76 10.67
N PRO A 95 11.08 10.46 10.73
CA PRO A 95 10.09 11.39 11.26
C PRO A 95 10.30 11.60 12.76
N THR A 96 10.28 12.86 13.21
CA THR A 96 10.40 13.17 14.64
C THR A 96 9.42 14.29 15.01
N THR A 97 8.81 14.15 16.19
CA THR A 97 8.04 15.22 16.85
C THR A 97 8.89 15.96 17.88
N ALA A 98 10.01 15.38 18.30
CA ALA A 98 11.00 15.97 19.20
C ALA A 98 12.04 16.78 18.42
N PRO A 99 12.79 17.68 19.10
CA PRO A 99 13.93 18.36 18.51
C PRO A 99 14.93 17.36 17.89
N VAL A 100 15.65 17.79 16.85
CA VAL A 100 16.59 16.92 16.11
C VAL A 100 17.66 16.29 17.02
N SER A 101 18.02 16.96 18.12
CA SER A 101 18.95 16.43 19.14
C SER A 101 18.46 15.16 19.83
N GLU A 102 17.16 14.91 19.84
CA GLU A 102 16.49 13.77 20.47
C GLU A 102 15.89 12.81 19.43
N ALA A 103 16.20 13.00 18.15
CA ALA A 103 15.67 12.16 17.08
C ALA A 103 16.10 10.71 17.28
N LYS A 104 15.12 9.81 17.27
CA LYS A 104 15.36 8.36 17.34
C LYS A 104 15.78 7.84 15.97
N ALA A 105 16.74 6.91 15.98
CA ALA A 105 17.14 6.16 14.79
C ALA A 105 16.26 4.93 14.53
N ASP A 106 15.48 4.49 15.52
CA ASP A 106 14.60 3.33 15.42
C ASP A 106 13.22 3.65 15.97
N TYR A 107 12.19 3.05 15.37
CA TYR A 107 10.81 3.14 15.85
C TYR A 107 10.28 1.77 16.22
N TRP A 108 9.55 1.67 17.33
CA TRP A 108 8.69 0.51 17.55
C TRP A 108 7.64 0.41 16.46
N TYR A 109 7.37 -0.82 16.05
CA TYR A 109 6.54 -1.14 14.90
C TYR A 109 5.56 -2.26 15.25
N ASP A 110 4.37 -2.18 14.68
CA ASP A 110 3.33 -3.20 14.76
C ASP A 110 2.83 -3.50 13.34
N TYR A 111 2.81 -4.78 12.99
CA TYR A 111 2.44 -5.24 11.66
C TYR A 111 0.97 -5.02 11.34
N GLU A 112 0.09 -5.03 12.35
CA GLU A 112 -1.34 -4.77 12.17
C GLU A 112 -1.60 -3.31 11.72
N ASN A 113 -0.67 -2.42 12.02
CA ASN A 113 -0.74 -0.99 11.70
C ASN A 113 -0.02 -0.62 10.39
N GLU A 114 0.44 -1.63 9.63
CA GLU A 114 1.10 -1.46 8.34
C GLU A 114 0.17 -1.83 7.18
N GLN A 115 0.20 -1.02 6.13
CA GLN A 115 -0.39 -1.36 4.85
C GLN A 115 0.68 -1.20 3.78
N ILE A 116 0.90 -2.27 3.01
CA ILE A 116 1.88 -2.28 1.93
C ILE A 116 1.27 -2.86 0.66
N ALA A 117 1.39 -2.09 -0.40
CA ALA A 117 0.99 -2.43 -1.75
C ALA A 117 2.09 -1.95 -2.71
N PRO A 118 2.16 -2.47 -3.95
CA PRO A 118 3.19 -2.04 -4.91
C PRO A 118 3.28 -0.53 -5.14
N ASN A 119 2.17 0.18 -4.97
CA ASN A 119 2.01 1.61 -5.19
C ASN A 119 1.75 2.44 -3.92
N LEU A 120 1.71 1.82 -2.73
CA LEU A 120 1.44 2.54 -1.50
C LEU A 120 2.10 1.85 -0.32
N TYR A 121 2.78 2.64 0.50
CA TYR A 121 3.20 2.28 1.84
C TYR A 121 2.53 3.19 2.86
N GLN A 122 2.09 2.61 3.97
CA GLN A 122 1.55 3.34 5.09
C GLN A 122 1.84 2.60 6.40
N VAL A 123 2.27 3.34 7.42
CA VAL A 123 2.43 2.81 8.78
C VAL A 123 2.10 3.87 9.82
N THR A 124 1.54 3.44 10.95
CA THR A 124 1.38 4.30 12.13
C THR A 124 2.48 3.96 13.13
N LEU A 125 3.30 4.95 13.49
CA LEU A 125 4.38 4.79 14.45
C LEU A 125 3.86 5.08 15.87
N PRO A 126 3.79 4.07 16.77
CA PRO A 126 3.25 4.24 18.11
C PRO A 126 4.09 5.20 18.97
N ASP A 127 5.41 5.22 18.81
CA ASP A 127 6.32 6.01 19.64
C ASP A 127 6.09 7.52 19.55
N ILE A 128 5.70 7.98 18.36
CA ILE A 128 5.55 9.41 18.03
C ILE A 128 4.13 9.72 17.56
N PHE A 129 3.21 8.75 17.65
CA PHE A 129 1.82 8.83 17.20
C PHE A 129 1.67 9.46 15.80
N THR A 130 2.58 9.12 14.89
CA THR A 130 2.67 9.75 13.56
C THR A 130 2.41 8.72 12.48
N LYS A 131 1.59 9.09 11.51
CA LYS A 131 1.31 8.31 10.31
C LYS A 131 2.30 8.67 9.21
N VAL A 132 3.04 7.68 8.72
CA VAL A 132 3.97 7.82 7.59
C VAL A 132 3.32 7.20 6.37
N GLN A 133 3.38 7.92 5.24
CA GLN A 133 2.85 7.46 3.96
C GLN A 133 3.85 7.72 2.84
N PHE A 134 3.98 6.77 1.93
CA PHE A 134 4.76 6.91 0.71
C PHE A 134 3.96 6.36 -0.47
N ALA A 135 3.83 7.17 -1.52
CA ALA A 135 3.26 6.78 -2.80
C ALA A 135 4.23 7.21 -3.90
N PRO A 136 4.65 6.29 -4.79
CA PRO A 136 5.54 6.65 -5.89
C PRO A 136 4.74 7.43 -6.93
N ALA A 137 5.35 8.50 -7.44
CA ALA A 137 4.81 9.29 -8.54
C ALA A 137 5.74 9.18 -9.76
N ASP A 138 5.16 9.40 -10.94
CA ASP A 138 5.97 9.63 -12.14
C ASP A 138 6.66 11.00 -12.02
N LYS A 139 7.81 11.12 -12.66
CA LYS A 139 8.69 12.28 -12.49
C LYS A 139 8.34 13.43 -13.43
#